data_AF-A7GMF3-F1
#
_entry.id   AF-A7GMF3-F1
#
_cell.length_a   1.000
_cell.length_b   1.000
_cell.length_c   1.000
_cell.angle_alpha   90.00
_cell.angle_beta   90.00
_cell.angle_gamma   90.00
#
_symmetry.space_group_name_H-M   'P 1'
#
loop_
_entity.id
_entity.type
_entity.pdbx_description
1 polymer ?
#
loop_
_entity_poly.entity_id
_entity_poly.type
_entity_poly.pdbx_seq_one_letter_code
_entity_poly.pdbx_strand_id
1 'polypeptide(L)'
;MKYEVKILGRGSTGRTTAKSLEEQLAMKEVKSNPLGKPIPKIVMTDPRWPHEEGWVKMAQNVNGVEIHYAKNTKTGEFDDFKFTN
;
A
#
# COMPACT_ATOMS: atom_id res chain seq x y z
N MET A 1 -7.63 -19.88 -6.08
CA MET A 1 -7.94 -18.44 -6.15
C MET A 1 -6.82 -17.70 -5.46
N LYS A 2 -6.23 -16.66 -6.07
CA LYS A 2 -5.32 -15.77 -5.37
C LYS A 2 -6.17 -14.79 -4.57
N TYR A 3 -6.06 -14.83 -3.25
CA TYR A 3 -6.82 -13.97 -2.34
C TYR A 3 -6.22 -12.57 -2.21
N GLU A 4 -5.06 -12.31 -2.82
CA GLU A 4 -4.35 -11.03 -2.77
C GLU A 4 -4.32 -10.34 -4.13
N VAL A 5 -4.30 -9.01 -4.10
CA VAL A 5 -4.11 -8.19 -5.30
C VAL A 5 -2.74 -8.44 -5.92
N LYS A 6 -2.63 -8.22 -7.24
CA LYS A 6 -1.32 -8.25 -7.91
C LYS A 6 -0.52 -7.02 -7.48
N ILE A 7 0.63 -7.26 -6.85
CA ILE A 7 1.61 -6.23 -6.45
C ILE A 7 2.70 -6.19 -7.52
N LEU A 8 3.04 -5.00 -8.03
CA LEU A 8 4.02 -4.86 -9.12
C LEU A 8 5.46 -5.09 -8.69
N GLY A 9 5.81 -4.80 -7.44
CA GLY A 9 7.15 -5.03 -6.92
C GLY A 9 8.20 -4.09 -7.51
N ARG A 10 7.82 -2.84 -7.84
CA ARG A 10 8.78 -1.83 -8.32
C ARG A 10 9.75 -1.38 -7.22
N GLY A 11 9.47 -1.76 -5.98
CA GLY A 11 10.36 -1.63 -4.83
C GLY A 11 9.57 -1.31 -3.55
N SER A 12 10.30 -0.95 -2.50
CA SER A 12 9.72 -0.45 -1.25
C SER A 12 10.42 0.84 -0.83
N THR A 13 9.71 1.69 -0.06
CA THR A 13 10.27 2.86 0.63
C THR A 13 10.17 2.76 2.15
N GLY A 14 9.75 1.61 2.68
CA GLY A 14 9.59 1.41 4.11
C GLY A 14 9.63 -0.04 4.55
N ARG A 15 9.32 -0.26 5.82
CA ARG A 15 9.35 -1.58 6.44
C ARG A 15 8.20 -2.45 5.93
N THR A 16 8.53 -3.64 5.45
CA THR A 16 7.55 -4.64 5.00
C THR A 16 7.49 -5.88 5.90
N THR A 17 8.49 -6.09 6.74
CA THR A 17 8.54 -7.21 7.69
C THR A 17 7.77 -6.86 8.96
N ALA A 18 6.79 -7.70 9.30
CA ALA A 18 6.00 -7.59 10.52
C ALA A 18 6.86 -7.91 11.76
N LYS A 19 6.58 -7.25 12.87
CA LYS A 19 7.19 -7.48 14.19
C LYS A 19 6.27 -8.25 15.14
N SER A 20 4.99 -8.39 14.78
CA SER A 20 3.99 -9.09 15.59
C SER A 20 2.98 -9.83 14.71
N LEU A 21 2.19 -10.71 15.32
CA LEU A 21 1.11 -11.42 14.65
C LEU A 21 0.04 -10.46 14.16
N GLU A 22 -0.26 -9.41 14.94
CA GLU A 22 -1.24 -8.38 14.59
C GLU A 22 -0.82 -7.64 13.31
N GLU A 23 0.46 -7.24 13.21
CA GLU A 23 0.99 -6.62 11.99
C GLU A 23 0.94 -7.58 10.79
N GLN A 24 1.26 -8.86 11.00
CA GLN A 24 1.20 -9.87 9.94
C GLN A 24 -0.24 -10.04 9.41
N LEU A 25 -1.23 -10.11 10.30
CA LEU A 25 -2.64 -10.24 9.96
C LEU A 25 -3.16 -8.98 9.25
N ALA A 26 -2.82 -7.80 9.76
CA ALA A 26 -3.17 -6.53 9.12
C ALA A 26 -2.62 -6.43 7.70
N MET A 27 -1.34 -6.76 7.49
CA MET A 27 -0.72 -6.74 6.16
C MET A 27 -1.42 -7.69 5.18
N LYS A 28 -1.77 -8.89 5.66
CA LYS A 28 -2.50 -9.88 4.85
C LYS A 28 -3.90 -9.38 4.49
N GLU A 29 -4.61 -8.77 5.43
CA GLU A 29 -5.94 -8.21 5.18
C GLU A 29 -5.89 -7.10 4.13
N VAL A 30 -4.98 -6.13 4.29
CA VAL A 30 -4.85 -4.99 3.36
C VAL A 30 -4.43 -5.45 1.96
N LYS A 31 -3.54 -6.44 1.83
CA LYS A 31 -3.18 -7.02 0.52
C LYS A 31 -4.32 -7.83 -0.10
N SER A 32 -5.20 -8.40 0.72
CA SER A 32 -6.36 -9.16 0.24
C SER A 32 -7.51 -8.26 -0.20
N ASN A 33 -7.70 -7.13 0.50
CA ASN A 33 -8.79 -6.19 0.24
C ASN A 33 -8.35 -4.74 0.53
N PRO A 34 -7.60 -4.10 -0.39
CA PRO A 34 -7.09 -2.74 -0.20
C PRO A 34 -8.23 -1.71 -0.35
N LEU A 35 -8.90 -1.40 0.77
CA LEU A 35 -10.00 -0.46 0.91
C LEU A 35 -9.59 0.88 1.52
N GLY A 36 -8.29 1.10 1.71
CA GLY A 36 -7.72 2.34 2.19
C GLY A 36 -8.15 3.59 1.38
N LYS A 37 -7.89 4.75 1.96
CA LYS A 37 -8.22 6.05 1.37
C LYS A 37 -6.96 6.77 0.90
N PRO A 38 -7.03 7.58 -0.17
CA PRO A 38 -5.90 8.39 -0.59
C PRO A 38 -5.56 9.43 0.49
N ILE A 39 -4.26 9.71 0.68
CA ILE A 39 -3.79 10.79 1.55
C ILE A 39 -3.75 12.09 0.73
N PRO A 40 -4.69 13.03 0.93
CA PRO A 40 -4.94 14.11 -0.03
C PRO A 40 -3.81 15.14 -0.19
N LYS A 41 -2.89 15.22 0.78
CA LYS A 41 -1.78 16.21 0.78
C LYS A 41 -0.46 15.64 0.26
N ILE A 42 -0.44 14.40 -0.25
CA ILE A 42 0.78 13.75 -0.72
C ILE A 42 0.73 13.63 -2.25
N VAL A 43 1.64 14.34 -2.91
CA VAL A 43 1.93 14.16 -4.33
C VAL A 43 3.06 13.14 -4.47
N MET A 44 2.87 12.11 -5.30
CA MET A 44 3.89 11.09 -5.53
C MET A 44 5.01 11.63 -6.42
N THR A 45 6.23 11.71 -5.87
CA THR A 45 7.44 12.20 -6.56
C THR A 45 8.46 11.10 -6.83
N ASP A 46 8.24 9.89 -6.31
CA ASP A 46 9.13 8.75 -6.57
C ASP A 46 9.01 8.31 -8.04
N PRO A 47 10.12 8.19 -8.78
CA PRO A 47 10.09 7.86 -10.21
C PRO A 47 9.48 6.49 -10.52
N ARG A 48 9.36 5.58 -9.52
CA ARG A 48 8.69 4.28 -9.70
C ARG A 48 7.17 4.39 -9.78
N TRP A 49 6.60 5.43 -9.16
CA TRP A 49 5.16 5.64 -9.00
C TRP A 49 4.81 7.12 -9.22
N PRO A 50 5.02 7.68 -10.42
CA PRO A 50 4.82 9.11 -10.66
C PRO A 50 3.34 9.51 -10.61
N HIS A 51 3.04 10.65 -9.98
CA HIS A 51 1.66 11.16 -9.87
C HIS A 51 1.00 11.41 -11.24
N GLU A 52 1.77 11.83 -12.24
CA GLU A 52 1.30 12.10 -13.61
C GLU A 52 0.73 10.83 -14.27
N GLU A 53 1.27 9.66 -13.92
CA GLU A 53 0.75 8.36 -14.35
C GLU A 53 -0.43 7.87 -13.49
N GLY A 54 -0.89 8.64 -12.51
CA GLY A 54 -2.07 8.35 -11.70
C GLY A 54 -1.79 7.63 -10.38
N TRP A 55 -0.53 7.53 -9.96
CA TRP A 55 -0.16 6.96 -8.67
C TRP A 55 -0.48 7.90 -7.52
N VAL A 56 -1.13 7.37 -6.49
CA VAL A 56 -1.45 8.06 -5.24
C VAL A 56 -1.01 7.23 -4.04
N LYS A 57 -0.72 7.91 -2.93
CA LYS A 57 -0.44 7.24 -1.65
C LYS A 57 -1.74 6.96 -0.91
N MET A 58 -1.90 5.72 -0.46
CA MET A 58 -3.07 5.23 0.24
C MET A 58 -2.73 4.91 1.70
N ALA A 59 -3.71 5.02 2.58
CA ALA A 59 -3.62 4.63 3.99
C ALA A 59 -4.80 3.74 4.38
N GLN A 60 -4.53 2.67 5.12
CA GLN A 60 -5.55 1.77 5.66
C GLN A 60 -5.13 1.33 7.07
N ASN A 61 -6.02 1.58 8.03
CA ASN A 61 -5.86 1.09 9.39
C ASN A 61 -6.63 -0.21 9.57
N VAL A 62 -5.98 -1.23 10.12
CA VAL A 62 -6.61 -2.49 10.54
C VAL A 62 -6.28 -2.70 12.01
N ASN A 63 -7.28 -2.54 12.88
CA ASN A 63 -7.16 -2.75 14.33
C ASN A 63 -5.97 -2.01 14.98
N GLY A 64 -5.72 -0.77 14.58
CA GLY A 64 -4.62 0.06 15.10
C GLY A 64 -3.29 -0.08 14.33
N VAL A 65 -3.18 -1.03 13.40
CA VAL A 65 -2.01 -1.16 12.51
C VAL A 65 -2.27 -0.35 11.24
N GLU A 66 -1.47 0.69 11.03
CA GLU A 66 -1.53 1.53 9.84
C GLU A 66 -0.62 1.00 8.73
N ILE A 67 -1.20 0.81 7.54
CA ILE A 67 -0.49 0.34 6.35
C ILE A 67 -0.63 1.39 5.26
N HIS A 68 0.52 1.80 4.72
CA HIS A 68 0.59 2.61 3.52
C HIS A 68 0.85 1.74 2.31
N TYR A 69 0.31 2.13 1.15
CA TYR A 69 0.60 1.51 -0.13
C TYR A 69 0.42 2.51 -1.28
N ALA A 70 0.98 2.19 -2.44
CA ALA A 70 0.79 2.95 -3.67
C ALA A 70 -0.36 2.32 -4.47
N LYS A 71 -1.25 3.16 -5.01
CA LYS A 71 -2.32 2.73 -5.93
C LYS A 71 -2.26 3.59 -7.18
N ASN A 72 -2.28 2.95 -8.34
CA ASN A 72 -2.53 3.64 -9.59
C ASN A 72 -4.05 3.72 -9.83
N THR A 73 -4.59 4.94 -9.85
CA THR A 73 -6.03 5.17 -10.02
C THR A 73 -6.50 5.02 -11.47
N LYS A 74 -5.59 5.06 -12.44
CA LYS A 74 -5.89 4.85 -13.87
C LYS A 74 -5.90 3.37 -14.23
N THR A 75 -4.92 2.60 -13.75
CA THR A 75 -4.76 1.17 -14.09
C THR A 75 -5.35 0.21 -13.06
N GLY A 76 -5.59 0.67 -11.83
CA GLY A 76 -6.04 -0.16 -10.72
C GLY A 76 -4.91 -0.99 -10.07
N GLU A 77 -3.65 -0.77 -10.45
CA GLU A 77 -2.50 -1.51 -9.92
C GLU A 77 -2.09 -1.04 -8.52
N PHE A 78 -1.44 -1.93 -7.77
CA PHE A 78 -0.97 -1.67 -6.42
C PHE A 78 0.53 -1.97 -6.26
N ASP A 79 1.18 -1.26 -5.34
CA ASP A 79 2.57 -1.49 -4.99
C ASP A 79 2.92 -0.96 -3.58
N ASP A 80 4.15 -1.18 -3.12
CA ASP A 80 4.74 -0.49 -1.95
C ASP A 80 3.94 -0.64 -0.63
N PHE A 81 3.30 -1.79 -0.39
CA PHE A 81 2.64 -2.08 0.88
C PHE A 81 3.68 -2.14 2.01
N LYS A 82 3.53 -1.25 2.99
CA LYS A 82 4.50 -1.08 4.08
C LYS A 82 3.82 -0.62 5.37
N PHE A 83 4.39 -1.02 6.50
CA PHE A 83 4.00 -0.50 7.79
C PHE A 83 4.47 0.94 7.94
N THR A 84 3.69 1.76 8.64
CA THR A 84 4.21 3.01 9.19
C THR A 84 5.06 2.70 10.43
N ASN A 85 6.02 3.56 10.72
CA ASN A 85 6.69 3.54 12.02
C ASN A 85 5.78 4.11 13.10
#